data_AF-A0A9X0CVB6-F1
#
_entry.id   AF-A0A9X0CVB6-F1
#
_cell.length_a   1.000
_cell.length_b   1.000
_cell.length_c   1.000
_cell.angle_alpha   90.00
_cell.angle_beta   90.00
_cell.angle_gamma   90.00
#
_symmetry.space_group_name_H-M   'P 1'
#
loop_
_entity.id
_entity.type
_entity.pdbx_description
1 polymer ?
#
loop_
_entity_poly.entity_id
_entity_poly.type
_entity_poly.pdbx_seq_one_letter_code
_entity_poly.pdbx_strand_id
1 'polypeptide(L)'
;MKLIAYRMVVTLILHALGFWDIRGIRCCQTDTSLYFIDDHNIKCTALDSLDQSNPTFQTVVPNIVEGTAIDVDVRNGMVYWSDTQAWTINRMNLTSREVKVIIKENIGEVYSMAVEWESGLIYWTDFIYERIEVANVDGSSRRTLVTQNVKSPVELQLIQKMG
;
A
#
# COMPACT_ATOMS: atom_id res chain seq x y z
N MET A 1 46.68 8.18 -0.56
CA MET A 1 46.10 7.93 -1.90
C MET A 1 45.53 6.52 -1.88
N LYS A 2 44.19 6.40 -1.90
CA LYS A 2 43.45 5.14 -1.70
C LYS A 2 43.52 4.27 -2.95
N LEU A 3 43.72 2.96 -2.76
CA LEU A 3 43.24 1.92 -3.66
C LEU A 3 43.03 0.63 -2.86
N ILE A 4 41.77 0.22 -2.68
CA ILE A 4 41.36 -1.18 -2.51
C ILE A 4 40.09 -1.36 -3.35
N ALA A 5 40.08 -2.40 -4.18
CA ALA A 5 39.10 -2.71 -5.21
C ALA A 5 38.09 -3.76 -4.74
N TYR A 6 36.82 -3.60 -5.13
CA TYR A 6 35.77 -4.63 -5.30
C TYR A 6 34.70 -4.01 -6.22
N ARG A 7 33.98 -4.68 -7.11
CA ARG A 7 34.09 -5.94 -7.87
C ARG A 7 32.94 -5.84 -8.90
N MET A 8 33.22 -6.19 -10.15
CA MET A 8 32.30 -6.55 -11.26
C MET A 8 31.23 -5.54 -11.72
N VAL A 9 31.59 -4.77 -12.77
CA VAL A 9 30.66 -4.30 -13.80
C VAL A 9 30.79 -5.28 -14.98
N VAL A 10 29.70 -5.94 -15.37
CA VAL A 10 29.54 -6.45 -16.74
C VAL A 10 28.13 -6.08 -17.20
N THR A 11 28.06 -5.02 -17.98
CA THR A 11 26.93 -4.70 -18.85
C THR A 11 27.30 -5.15 -20.26
N LEU A 12 26.29 -5.60 -21.02
CA LEU A 12 26.24 -5.95 -22.45
C LEU A 12 26.23 -7.45 -22.76
N ILE A 13 25.01 -7.97 -23.04
CA ILE A 13 24.59 -8.58 -24.32
C ILE A 13 23.08 -8.89 -24.21
N LEU A 14 22.27 -8.24 -25.05
CA LEU A 14 21.03 -8.71 -25.73
C LEU A 14 20.05 -7.55 -25.97
N HIS A 15 20.36 -6.73 -26.99
CA HIS A 15 19.32 -6.36 -27.95
C HIS A 15 19.25 -7.52 -28.96
N ALA A 16 18.02 -7.90 -29.33
CA ALA A 16 17.69 -8.94 -30.31
C ALA A 16 17.80 -10.41 -29.89
N LEU A 17 17.18 -10.79 -28.77
CA LEU A 17 16.30 -11.97 -28.69
C LEU A 17 15.23 -11.63 -27.65
N GLY A 18 13.95 -11.76 -28.00
CA GLY A 18 12.81 -11.44 -27.15
C GLY A 18 12.71 -12.32 -25.91
N PHE A 19 13.60 -12.09 -24.94
CA PHE A 19 13.44 -12.54 -23.57
C PHE A 19 12.68 -11.47 -22.81
N TRP A 20 11.36 -11.48 -23.04
CA TRP A 20 10.40 -10.88 -22.12
C TRP A 20 10.63 -11.54 -20.76
N ASP A 21 11.10 -10.79 -19.78
CA ASP A 21 11.11 -11.25 -18.40
C ASP A 21 9.67 -11.57 -18.01
N ILE A 22 9.38 -12.87 -17.90
CA ILE A 22 8.09 -13.48 -17.53
C ILE A 22 7.71 -13.23 -16.06
N ARG A 23 8.28 -12.20 -15.42
CA ARG A 23 7.85 -11.64 -14.14
C ARG A 23 7.60 -10.14 -14.26
N GLY A 24 6.87 -9.75 -15.30
CA GLY A 24 6.47 -8.36 -15.58
C GLY A 24 5.67 -7.74 -14.45
N ILE A 25 6.34 -7.27 -13.39
CA ILE A 25 5.88 -6.32 -12.37
C ILE A 25 7.14 -5.62 -11.81
N ARG A 26 7.60 -4.55 -12.47
CA ARG A 26 8.51 -3.58 -11.82
C ARG A 26 7.90 -2.19 -11.67
N CYS A 27 6.83 -1.91 -12.41
CA CYS A 27 5.97 -0.78 -12.11
C CYS A 27 5.43 -1.00 -10.68
N CYS A 28 5.45 0.04 -9.84
CA CYS A 28 4.90 0.00 -8.49
C CYS A 28 5.74 -0.75 -7.43
N GLN A 29 7.05 -0.91 -7.64
CA GLN A 29 7.98 -1.32 -6.57
C GLN A 29 9.28 -0.53 -6.52
N THR A 30 9.65 0.18 -7.60
CA THR A 30 10.93 0.90 -7.70
C THR A 30 10.82 2.36 -8.13
N ASP A 31 9.69 2.76 -8.69
CA ASP A 31 9.46 4.10 -9.24
C ASP A 31 8.38 4.86 -8.47
N THR A 32 8.40 6.19 -8.53
CA THR A 32 7.31 7.01 -7.99
C THR A 32 6.02 6.61 -8.68
N SER A 33 5.12 5.98 -7.92
CA SER A 33 3.92 5.35 -8.45
C SER A 33 2.69 5.87 -7.72
N LEU A 34 1.61 6.08 -8.46
CA LEU A 34 0.29 6.36 -7.93
C LEU A 34 -0.44 5.03 -7.71
N TYR A 35 -1.05 4.87 -6.54
CA TYR A 35 -1.98 3.79 -6.24
C TYR A 35 -3.36 4.36 -6.05
N PHE A 36 -4.37 3.65 -6.55
CA PHE A 36 -5.76 4.06 -6.43
C PHE A 36 -6.68 2.84 -6.45
N ILE A 37 -7.87 3.02 -5.89
CA ILE A 37 -8.96 2.06 -5.99
C ILE A 37 -9.85 2.48 -7.16
N ASP A 38 -10.16 1.54 -8.05
CA ASP A 38 -11.02 1.73 -9.22
C ASP A 38 -11.81 0.45 -9.48
N ASP A 39 -13.14 0.57 -9.45
CA ASP A 39 -14.12 -0.48 -9.74
C ASP A 39 -13.68 -1.88 -9.27
N HIS A 40 -13.77 -2.15 -7.96
CA HIS A 40 -13.42 -3.44 -7.36
C HIS A 40 -11.96 -3.88 -7.55
N ASN A 41 -11.04 -2.94 -7.85
CA ASN A 41 -9.61 -3.23 -7.99
C ASN A 41 -8.75 -2.18 -7.30
N ILE A 42 -7.61 -2.60 -6.76
CA ILE A 42 -6.49 -1.71 -6.48
C ILE A 42 -5.58 -1.71 -7.71
N LYS A 43 -5.34 -0.54 -8.27
CA LYS A 43 -4.47 -0.34 -9.43
C LYS A 43 -3.29 0.55 -9.06
N CYS A 44 -2.27 0.50 -9.89
CA CYS A 44 -1.14 1.39 -9.81
C CYS A 44 -0.62 1.79 -11.19
N THR A 45 0.07 2.91 -11.25
CA THR A 45 0.72 3.45 -12.44
C THR A 45 1.95 4.26 -12.04
N ALA A 46 3.02 4.17 -12.82
CA ALA A 46 4.19 5.02 -12.60
C ALA A 46 3.85 6.46 -13.03
N LEU A 47 4.34 7.46 -12.29
CA LEU A 47 3.97 8.85 -12.56
C LEU A 47 4.44 9.32 -13.95
N ASP A 48 5.60 8.87 -14.41
CA ASP A 48 6.12 9.15 -15.76
C ASP A 48 5.27 8.51 -16.87
N SER A 49 4.52 7.46 -16.56
CA SER A 49 3.55 6.88 -17.49
C SER A 49 2.36 7.79 -17.73
N LEU A 50 2.02 8.67 -16.78
CA LEU A 50 0.87 9.57 -16.89
C LEU A 50 1.09 10.69 -17.92
N ASP A 51 2.35 11.03 -18.20
CA ASP A 51 2.71 12.05 -19.21
C ASP A 51 2.68 11.50 -20.64
N GLN A 52 2.51 10.19 -20.82
CA GLN A 52 2.51 9.52 -22.11
C GLN A 52 1.14 9.61 -22.78
N SER A 53 1.10 9.54 -24.11
CA SER A 53 -0.16 9.54 -24.86
C SER A 53 -1.08 8.36 -24.55
N ASN A 54 -0.53 7.29 -23.97
CA ASN A 54 -1.27 6.11 -23.58
C ASN A 54 -0.72 5.56 -22.24
N PRO A 55 -1.20 6.09 -21.10
CA PRO A 55 -0.72 5.67 -19.79
C PRO A 55 -0.98 4.19 -19.51
N THR A 56 -0.07 3.58 -18.76
CA THR A 56 -0.15 2.17 -18.38
C THR A 56 -0.71 2.05 -16.97
N PHE A 57 -1.70 1.17 -16.80
CA PHE A 57 -2.31 0.89 -15.49
C PHE A 57 -2.19 -0.60 -15.20
N GLN A 58 -1.71 -0.94 -14.01
CA GLN A 58 -1.55 -2.31 -13.57
C GLN A 58 -2.51 -2.61 -12.42
N THR A 59 -3.27 -3.71 -12.53
CA THR A 59 -4.04 -4.23 -11.40
C THR A 59 -3.12 -4.89 -10.37
N VAL A 60 -3.13 -4.35 -9.16
CA VAL A 60 -2.34 -4.81 -8.01
C VAL A 60 -3.15 -5.77 -7.16
N VAL A 61 -4.40 -5.45 -6.82
CA VAL A 61 -5.31 -6.36 -6.10
C VAL A 61 -6.61 -6.45 -6.89
N PRO A 62 -6.93 -7.61 -7.48
CA PRO A 62 -8.18 -7.78 -8.20
C PRO A 62 -9.33 -8.18 -7.27
N ASN A 63 -10.56 -7.86 -7.66
CA ASN A 63 -11.81 -8.36 -7.06
C ASN A 63 -11.95 -8.07 -5.55
N ILE A 64 -11.60 -6.86 -5.11
CA ILE A 64 -12.01 -6.39 -3.78
C ILE A 64 -13.52 -6.12 -3.78
N VAL A 65 -14.19 -6.20 -2.63
CA VAL A 65 -15.66 -6.07 -2.58
C VAL A 65 -16.07 -4.61 -2.65
N GLU A 66 -15.64 -3.78 -1.69
CA GLU A 66 -15.89 -2.34 -1.71
C GLU A 66 -14.73 -1.59 -1.04
N GLY A 67 -13.66 -1.38 -1.79
CA GLY A 67 -12.46 -0.69 -1.29
C GLY A 67 -12.70 0.80 -1.09
N THR A 68 -12.32 1.35 0.07
CA THR A 68 -12.54 2.78 0.38
C THR A 68 -11.28 3.54 0.76
N ALA A 69 -10.43 2.98 1.63
CA ALA A 69 -9.14 3.56 2.00
C ALA A 69 -7.99 2.66 1.52
N ILE A 70 -6.87 3.28 1.15
CA ILE A 70 -5.64 2.59 0.73
C ILE A 70 -4.42 3.33 1.27
N ASP A 71 -3.40 2.57 1.69
CA ASP A 71 -2.05 3.11 1.93
C ASP A 71 -0.98 2.07 1.58
N VAL A 72 0.24 2.52 1.30
CA VAL A 72 1.33 1.68 0.76
C VAL A 72 2.62 1.91 1.52
N ASP A 73 3.15 0.83 2.09
CA ASP A 73 4.52 0.79 2.61
C ASP A 73 5.44 0.29 1.49
N VAL A 74 5.98 1.24 0.73
CA VAL A 74 6.88 0.97 -0.40
C VAL A 74 8.17 0.29 0.08
N ARG A 75 8.68 0.66 1.27
CA ARG A 75 9.93 0.14 1.81
C ARG A 75 9.87 -1.35 2.08
N ASN A 76 8.74 -1.82 2.63
CA ASN A 76 8.51 -3.24 2.91
C ASN A 76 7.70 -3.96 1.82
N GLY A 77 7.31 -3.25 0.75
CA GLY A 77 6.55 -3.80 -0.38
C GLY A 77 5.16 -4.29 0.03
N MET A 78 4.43 -3.51 0.81
CA MET A 78 3.10 -3.86 1.31
C MET A 78 2.04 -2.85 0.88
N VAL A 79 0.87 -3.33 0.48
CA VAL A 79 -0.34 -2.52 0.26
C VAL A 79 -1.36 -2.87 1.33
N TYR A 80 -2.02 -1.87 1.88
CA TYR A 80 -3.08 -1.99 2.87
C TYR A 80 -4.35 -1.35 2.33
N TRP A 81 -5.50 -1.96 2.57
CA TRP A 81 -6.79 -1.36 2.19
C TRP A 81 -7.90 -1.72 3.17
N SER A 82 -8.87 -0.82 3.31
CA SER A 82 -10.16 -1.13 3.91
C SER A 82 -11.14 -1.63 2.87
N ASP A 83 -12.02 -2.53 3.28
CA ASP A 83 -13.17 -2.98 2.50
C ASP A 83 -14.42 -2.85 3.37
N THR A 84 -15.30 -1.91 3.02
CA THR A 84 -16.47 -1.54 3.83
C THR A 84 -17.63 -2.51 3.68
N GLN A 85 -17.73 -3.20 2.55
CA GLN A 85 -18.75 -4.22 2.37
C GLN A 85 -18.34 -5.57 2.98
N ALA A 86 -17.04 -5.87 2.98
CA ALA A 86 -16.47 -7.04 3.64
C ALA A 86 -16.18 -6.82 5.14
N TRP A 87 -16.24 -5.59 5.65
CA TRP A 87 -15.93 -5.21 7.04
C TRP A 87 -14.52 -5.61 7.46
N THR A 88 -13.52 -5.26 6.65
CA THR A 88 -12.14 -5.68 6.89
C THR A 88 -11.12 -4.57 6.63
N ILE A 89 -9.98 -4.67 7.33
CA ILE A 89 -8.72 -4.09 6.85
C ILE A 89 -7.84 -5.26 6.43
N ASN A 90 -7.26 -5.12 5.25
CA ASN A 90 -6.50 -6.14 4.57
C ASN A 90 -5.10 -5.63 4.25
N ARG A 91 -4.18 -6.55 4.01
CA ARG A 91 -2.87 -6.27 3.44
C ARG A 91 -2.48 -7.28 2.38
N MET A 92 -1.59 -6.87 1.48
CA MET A 92 -0.96 -7.75 0.52
C MET A 92 0.54 -7.45 0.42
N ASN A 93 1.35 -8.51 0.43
CA ASN A 93 2.75 -8.40 0.06
C ASN A 93 2.87 -8.33 -1.47
N LEU A 94 3.47 -7.26 -1.98
CA LEU A 94 3.57 -6.98 -3.41
C LEU A 94 4.43 -8.02 -4.16
N THR A 95 5.40 -8.65 -3.49
CA THR A 95 6.28 -9.66 -4.08
C THR A 95 5.70 -11.06 -4.02
N SER A 96 5.27 -11.53 -2.84
CA SER A 96 4.72 -12.88 -2.67
C SER A 96 3.27 -13.00 -3.11
N ARG A 97 2.58 -11.86 -3.29
CA ARG A 97 1.15 -11.76 -3.62
C ARG A 97 0.23 -12.34 -2.54
N GLU A 98 0.77 -12.61 -1.35
CA GLU A 98 0.01 -13.12 -0.22
C GLU A 98 -0.92 -12.02 0.32
N VAL A 99 -2.23 -12.31 0.34
CA VAL A 99 -3.26 -11.45 0.93
C VAL A 99 -3.60 -11.95 2.32
N LYS A 100 -3.73 -11.03 3.29
CA LYS A 100 -4.17 -11.32 4.65
C LYS A 100 -5.20 -10.29 5.12
N VAL A 101 -6.27 -10.77 5.72
CA VAL A 101 -7.16 -9.96 6.55
C VAL A 101 -6.47 -9.71 7.88
N ILE A 102 -6.25 -8.45 8.26
CA ILE A 102 -5.59 -8.08 9.52
C ILE A 102 -6.59 -7.59 10.58
N ILE A 103 -7.73 -7.04 10.17
CA ILE A 103 -8.84 -6.65 11.06
C ILE A 103 -10.15 -7.14 10.43
N LYS A 104 -11.05 -7.75 11.22
CA LYS A 104 -12.34 -8.32 10.75
C LYS A 104 -13.50 -8.26 11.75
N GLU A 105 -13.25 -7.77 12.96
CA GLU A 105 -14.20 -7.80 14.08
C GLU A 105 -14.29 -6.42 14.70
N ASN A 106 -15.48 -6.03 15.18
CA ASN A 106 -15.72 -4.74 15.81
C ASN A 106 -15.18 -3.58 14.97
N ILE A 107 -15.40 -3.58 13.66
CA ILE A 107 -14.89 -2.57 12.73
C ILE A 107 -16.07 -2.00 11.96
N GLY A 108 -16.15 -0.68 11.89
CA GLY A 108 -17.17 0.02 11.12
C GLY A 108 -16.72 0.35 9.70
N GLU A 109 -17.21 1.45 9.17
CA GLU A 109 -16.75 1.97 7.88
C GLU A 109 -15.43 2.72 8.04
N VAL A 110 -14.41 2.27 7.31
CA VAL A 110 -13.07 2.86 7.34
C VAL A 110 -12.85 3.69 6.09
N TYR A 111 -12.99 5.01 6.23
CA TYR A 111 -12.85 5.95 5.12
C TYR A 111 -11.43 6.47 4.92
N SER A 112 -10.58 6.40 5.94
CA SER A 112 -9.18 6.82 5.84
C SER A 112 -8.28 5.98 6.73
N MET A 113 -7.05 5.79 6.27
CA MET A 113 -6.05 4.95 6.90
C MET A 113 -4.67 5.51 6.60
N ALA A 114 -3.73 5.34 7.53
CA ALA A 114 -2.33 5.67 7.33
C ALA A 114 -1.41 4.66 8.01
N VAL A 115 -0.30 4.34 7.35
CA VAL A 115 0.71 3.38 7.78
C VAL A 115 1.97 4.15 8.18
N GLU A 116 2.45 3.90 9.40
CA GLU A 116 3.74 4.37 9.88
C GLU A 116 4.74 3.22 9.79
N TRP A 117 5.47 3.13 8.67
CA TRP A 117 6.32 1.98 8.37
C TRP A 117 7.52 1.82 9.32
N GLU A 118 8.02 2.91 9.93
CA GLU A 118 9.16 2.83 10.85
C GLU A 118 8.78 2.13 12.15
N SER A 119 7.60 2.44 12.68
CA SER A 119 7.07 1.85 13.91
C SER A 119 6.22 0.59 13.66
N GLY A 120 5.91 0.28 12.39
CA GLY A 120 5.09 -0.86 12.02
C GLY A 120 3.64 -0.72 12.50
N LEU A 121 3.10 0.50 12.49
CA LEU A 121 1.75 0.80 12.96
C LEU A 121 0.82 1.19 11.81
N ILE A 122 -0.47 0.89 11.99
CA ILE A 122 -1.54 1.28 11.08
C ILE A 122 -2.64 1.97 11.87
N TYR A 123 -3.07 3.13 11.39
CA TYR A 123 -4.07 4.00 11.99
C TYR A 123 -5.25 4.11 11.06
N TRP A 124 -6.48 4.13 11.58
CA TRP A 124 -7.68 4.29 10.76
C TRP A 124 -8.78 5.08 11.45
N THR A 125 -9.61 5.74 10.63
CA THR A 125 -10.90 6.29 11.07
C THR A 125 -11.95 5.20 11.05
N ASP A 126 -12.78 5.14 12.08
CA ASP A 126 -13.96 4.28 12.13
C ASP A 126 -15.18 5.19 12.22
N PHE A 127 -15.88 5.34 11.10
CA PHE A 127 -16.97 6.29 10.95
C PHE A 127 -18.20 5.87 11.79
N ILE A 128 -18.53 4.59 11.78
CA ILE A 128 -19.72 4.06 12.48
C ILE A 128 -19.51 4.08 13.99
N TYR A 129 -18.33 3.65 14.46
CA TYR A 129 -18.03 3.63 15.89
C TYR A 129 -17.42 4.95 16.42
N GLU A 130 -17.36 5.98 15.56
CA GLU A 130 -16.91 7.34 15.86
C GLU A 130 -15.60 7.39 16.66
N ARG A 131 -14.57 6.72 16.15
CA ARG A 131 -13.28 6.61 16.83
C ARG A 131 -12.10 6.57 15.85
N ILE A 132 -10.91 6.81 16.39
CA ILE A 132 -9.64 6.57 15.71
C ILE A 132 -8.95 5.43 16.44
N GLU A 133 -8.45 4.46 15.68
CA GLU A 133 -7.79 3.28 16.21
C GLU A 133 -6.38 3.11 15.65
N VAL A 134 -5.61 2.26 16.33
CA VAL A 134 -4.27 1.85 15.90
C VAL A 134 -4.07 0.36 16.16
N ALA A 135 -3.28 -0.28 15.32
CA ALA A 135 -2.77 -1.63 15.53
C ALA A 135 -1.34 -1.73 14.97
N ASN A 136 -0.66 -2.84 15.25
CA ASN A 136 0.48 -3.24 14.46
C ASN A 136 0.02 -3.57 13.03
N VAL A 137 0.89 -3.44 12.04
CA VAL A 137 0.58 -3.73 10.62
C VAL A 137 0.19 -5.19 10.33
N ASP A 138 0.28 -6.09 11.31
CA ASP A 138 -0.22 -7.46 11.26
C ASP A 138 -1.58 -7.66 11.95
N GLY A 139 -2.18 -6.58 12.47
CA GLY A 139 -3.45 -6.58 13.19
C GLY A 139 -3.33 -6.80 14.69
N SER A 140 -2.16 -7.16 15.20
CA SER A 140 -1.93 -7.36 16.63
C SER A 140 -1.89 -6.04 17.41
N SER A 141 -2.00 -6.12 18.74
CA SER A 141 -1.93 -4.96 19.64
C SER A 141 -2.90 -3.81 19.31
N ARG A 142 -4.05 -4.14 18.69
CA ARG A 142 -5.12 -3.19 18.41
C ARG A 142 -5.58 -2.49 19.68
N ARG A 143 -5.71 -1.17 19.60
CA ARG A 143 -6.31 -0.33 20.64
C ARG A 143 -6.99 0.89 20.04
N THR A 144 -7.98 1.42 20.75
CA THR A 144 -8.59 2.69 20.40
C THR A 144 -7.73 3.85 20.92
N LEU A 145 -7.46 4.83 20.05
CA LEU A 145 -6.66 6.02 20.38
C LEU A 145 -7.51 7.21 20.77
N VAL A 146 -8.58 7.47 20.01
CA VAL A 146 -9.43 8.64 20.21
C VAL A 146 -10.89 8.22 20.18
N THR A 147 -11.63 8.53 21.24
CA THR A 147 -13.08 8.33 21.34
C THR A 147 -13.83 9.57 21.80
N GLN A 148 -13.13 10.55 22.37
CA GLN A 148 -13.75 11.75 22.92
C GLN A 148 -13.84 12.83 21.85
N ASN A 149 -15.04 13.39 21.66
CA ASN A 149 -15.31 14.48 20.72
C ASN A 149 -14.93 14.19 19.25
N VAL A 150 -14.88 12.91 18.87
CA VAL A 150 -14.77 12.48 17.49
C VAL A 150 -16.18 12.15 17.02
N LYS A 151 -16.62 12.77 15.92
CA LYS A 151 -17.91 12.48 15.30
C LYS A 151 -17.69 12.22 13.83
N SER A 152 -18.16 11.07 13.35
CA SER A 152 -18.15 10.72 11.93
C SER A 152 -16.79 11.04 11.24
N PRO A 153 -15.64 10.56 11.77
CA PRO A 153 -14.33 10.93 11.24
C PRO A 153 -14.14 10.38 9.83
N VAL A 154 -13.77 11.24 8.88
CA VAL A 154 -13.60 10.87 7.47
C VAL A 154 -12.13 10.67 7.14
N GLU A 155 -11.31 11.69 7.36
CA GLU A 155 -9.91 11.72 6.92
C GLU A 155 -8.94 11.73 8.10
N LEU A 156 -7.79 11.07 7.92
CA LEU A 156 -6.63 11.17 8.80
C LEU A 156 -5.35 11.26 7.96
N GLN A 157 -4.36 11.98 8.47
CA GLN A 157 -3.02 12.04 7.88
C GLN A 157 -1.97 11.99 8.98
N LEU A 158 -0.89 11.24 8.74
CA LEU A 158 0.29 11.25 9.59
C LEU A 158 1.31 12.26 9.05
N ILE A 159 1.81 13.13 9.92
CA ILE A 159 2.98 13.95 9.61
C ILE A 159 4.21 13.15 10.02
N GLN A 160 4.90 12.61 9.03
CA GLN A 160 6.15 11.91 9.30
C GLN A 160 7.29 12.91 9.46
N LYS A 161 7.98 12.82 10.59
CA LYS A 161 9.21 13.57 10.80
C LYS A 161 10.37 12.73 10.29
N MET A 162 10.84 13.01 9.08
CA MET A 162 12.08 12.42 8.60
C MET A 162 13.22 12.84 9.54
N GLY A 163 13.98 11.86 10.04
CA GLY A 163 15.19 12.07 10.83
C GLY A 163 16.36 12.59 10.02
#